data_AF-A0A5J5J687-F1
#
_entry.id   AF-A0A5J5J687-F1
#
_cell.length_a   1.000
_cell.length_b   1.000
_cell.length_c   1.000
_cell.angle_alpha   90.00
_cell.angle_beta   90.00
_cell.angle_gamma   90.00
#
_symmetry.space_group_name_H-M   'P 1'
#
loop_
_entity.id
_entity.type
_entity.pdbx_description
1 polymer ?
#
loop_
_entity_poly.entity_id
_entity_poly.type
_entity_poly.pdbx_seq_one_letter_code
_entity_poly.pdbx_strand_id
1 'polypeptide(L)'
;MPRAIEPDEFRPPPAYRVPWRVHHVYEKHPLITNVSAAATDFVRVFIDGAHVTVDTQLWGQMLPGETAELCLCDLDLEDVVVTIAWFRPETGVEYLWRFVL
;
A
#
# COMPACT_ATOMS: atom_id res chain seq x y z
N MET A 1 16.12 -47.47 12.38
CA MET A 1 17.00 -46.49 11.71
C MET A 1 16.28 -45.15 11.73
N PRO A 2 16.87 -44.06 12.26
CA PRO A 2 16.22 -42.75 12.26
C PRO A 2 16.26 -42.14 10.85
N ARG A 3 15.12 -41.62 10.38
CA ARG A 3 15.01 -40.92 9.09
C ARG A 3 15.56 -39.50 9.26
N ALA A 4 16.52 -39.12 8.42
CA ALA A 4 16.98 -37.73 8.34
C ALA A 4 15.84 -36.85 7.82
N ILE A 5 15.58 -35.73 8.52
CA ILE A 5 14.68 -34.67 8.04
C ILE A 5 15.50 -33.83 7.06
N GLU A 6 15.12 -33.83 5.79
CA GLU A 6 15.78 -32.98 4.79
C GLU A 6 15.46 -31.50 5.09
N PRO A 7 16.45 -30.57 5.07
CA PRO A 7 16.23 -29.19 5.52
C PRO A 7 15.34 -28.31 4.64
N ASP A 8 14.67 -28.84 3.61
CA ASP A 8 14.05 -28.01 2.56
C ASP A 8 12.50 -27.94 2.61
N GLU A 9 11.85 -28.49 3.64
CA GLU A 9 10.38 -28.53 3.69
C GLU A 9 9.69 -27.26 4.21
N PHE A 10 10.43 -26.24 4.67
CA PHE A 10 9.84 -25.01 5.21
C PHE A 10 10.52 -23.76 4.66
N ARG A 11 10.50 -23.55 3.34
CA ARG A 11 10.68 -22.19 2.83
C ARG A 11 9.34 -21.47 3.04
N PRO A 12 9.23 -20.50 3.98
CA PRO A 12 7.99 -19.76 4.14
C PRO A 12 7.63 -19.12 2.80
N PRO A 13 6.33 -19.10 2.42
CA PRO A 13 5.92 -18.46 1.18
C PRO A 13 6.50 -17.04 1.14
N PRO A 14 7.02 -16.59 -0.01
CA PRO A 14 7.65 -15.29 -0.11
C PRO A 14 6.67 -14.23 0.39
N ALA A 15 7.10 -13.43 1.37
CA ALA A 15 6.29 -12.37 1.93
C ALA A 15 5.78 -11.48 0.78
N TYR A 16 4.47 -11.21 0.78
CA TYR A 16 3.86 -10.35 -0.21
C TYR A 16 4.50 -8.97 -0.12
N ARG A 17 5.14 -8.54 -1.20
CA ARG A 17 5.76 -7.21 -1.27
C ARG A 17 4.66 -6.18 -1.40
N VAL A 18 4.76 -5.12 -0.60
CA VAL A 18 3.90 -3.94 -0.73
C VAL A 18 4.03 -3.41 -2.17
N PRO A 19 2.91 -3.26 -2.91
CA PRO A 19 2.95 -2.95 -4.33
C PRO A 19 3.10 -1.46 -4.61
N TRP A 20 3.18 -0.62 -3.57
CA TRP A 20 3.13 0.83 -3.68
C TRP A 20 4.53 1.43 -3.67
N ARG A 21 4.75 2.41 -4.54
CA ARG A 21 5.88 3.32 -4.48
C ARG A 21 5.36 4.73 -4.34
N VAL A 22 5.94 5.48 -3.41
CA VAL A 22 5.65 6.90 -3.19
C VAL A 22 6.74 7.74 -3.85
N HIS A 23 6.34 8.69 -4.68
CA HIS A 23 7.20 9.63 -5.36
C HIS A 23 6.91 11.06 -4.87
N HIS A 24 7.87 11.64 -4.15
CA HIS A 24 7.77 12.99 -3.59
C HIS A 24 8.22 14.04 -4.61
N VAL A 25 7.51 14.12 -5.74
CA VAL A 25 7.79 15.13 -6.78
C VAL A 25 7.32 16.51 -6.33
N TYR A 26 6.21 16.55 -5.60
CA TYR A 26 5.65 17.74 -4.99
C TYR A 26 5.43 17.49 -3.51
N GLU A 27 5.73 18.49 -2.67
CA GLU A 27 5.66 18.37 -1.22
C GLU A 27 4.26 17.95 -0.73
N LYS A 28 3.21 18.64 -1.21
CA LYS A 28 1.81 18.40 -0.80
C LYS A 28 1.02 17.51 -1.76
N HIS A 29 1.66 16.99 -2.81
CA HIS A 29 1.04 16.14 -3.83
C HIS A 29 1.94 14.96 -4.20
N PRO A 30 2.27 14.06 -3.26
CA PRO A 30 3.03 12.87 -3.60
C PRO A 30 2.24 11.98 -4.57
N LEU A 31 2.96 11.37 -5.50
CA LEU A 31 2.40 10.43 -6.47
C LEU A 31 2.59 9.01 -5.95
N ILE A 32 1.52 8.22 -5.96
CA ILE A 32 1.56 6.81 -5.52
C ILE A 32 1.32 5.90 -6.71
N THR A 33 2.27 5.02 -6.97
CA THR A 33 2.25 4.13 -8.13
C THR A 33 2.13 2.67 -7.70
N ASN A 34 1.26 1.89 -8.35
CA ASN A 34 1.29 0.43 -8.26
C ASN A 34 2.48 -0.10 -9.08
N VAL A 35 3.58 -0.45 -8.41
CA VAL A 35 4.80 -0.99 -9.05
C VAL A 35 4.82 -2.51 -9.14
N SER A 36 3.72 -3.18 -8.76
CA SER A 36 3.62 -4.62 -8.92
C SER A 36 3.29 -5.01 -10.37
N ALA A 37 3.42 -6.30 -10.68
CA ALA A 37 3.04 -6.84 -11.98
C ALA A 37 1.53 -7.17 -12.08
N ALA A 38 0.74 -6.91 -11.03
CA ALA A 38 -0.67 -7.28 -10.95
C ALA A 38 -1.55 -6.06 -10.63
N ALA A 39 -2.83 -6.14 -11.00
CA ALA A 39 -3.82 -5.15 -10.58
C ALA A 39 -4.13 -5.30 -9.08
N THR A 40 -4.55 -4.20 -8.47
CA THR A 40 -5.08 -4.20 -7.10
C THR A 40 -6.48 -3.62 -7.11
N ASP A 41 -7.40 -4.24 -6.37
CA ASP A 41 -8.81 -3.86 -6.38
C ASP A 41 -9.23 -3.16 -5.08
N PHE A 42 -10.29 -2.36 -5.18
CA PHE A 42 -10.92 -1.64 -4.06
C PHE A 42 -9.92 -0.84 -3.20
N VAL A 43 -8.96 -0.21 -3.89
CA VAL A 43 -7.92 0.63 -3.32
C VAL A 43 -8.57 1.84 -2.65
N ARG A 44 -8.31 1.96 -1.36
CA ARG A 44 -8.79 3.01 -0.47
C ARG A 44 -7.60 3.64 0.23
N VAL A 45 -7.58 4.96 0.29
CA VAL A 45 -6.54 5.71 0.99
C VAL A 45 -7.20 6.49 2.11
N PHE A 46 -6.70 6.30 3.32
CA PHE A 46 -7.11 7.02 4.51
C PHE A 46 -5.98 7.98 4.89
N ILE A 47 -6.33 9.24 5.12
CA ILE A 47 -5.40 10.30 5.48
C ILE A 47 -5.79 10.78 6.87
N ASP A 48 -4.90 10.56 7.83
CA ASP A 48 -5.09 10.87 9.24
C ASP A 48 -4.09 11.96 9.63
N GLY A 49 -4.57 13.06 10.20
CA GLY A 49 -3.74 14.19 10.64
C GLY A 49 -4.21 14.70 12.00
N ALA A 50 -3.29 15.22 12.81
CA ALA A 50 -3.53 15.57 14.22
C ALA A 50 -4.74 16.51 14.47
N HIS A 51 -5.14 17.30 13.48
CA HIS A 51 -6.17 18.33 13.60
C HIS A 51 -7.31 18.23 12.57
N VAL A 52 -7.36 17.14 11.81
CA VAL A 52 -8.34 16.99 10.71
C VAL A 52 -9.06 15.64 10.84
N THR A 53 -10.36 15.65 10.54
CA THR A 53 -11.15 14.42 10.38
C THR A 53 -10.52 13.56 9.29
N VAL A 54 -10.43 12.24 9.51
CA VAL A 54 -9.88 11.29 8.53
C VAL A 54 -10.54 11.51 7.16
N ASP A 55 -9.75 11.89 6.16
CA ASP A 55 -10.19 11.95 4.76
C ASP A 55 -10.01 10.57 4.12
N THR A 56 -10.93 10.22 3.22
CA THR A 56 -10.91 8.93 2.52
C THR A 56 -11.03 9.13 1.03
N GLN A 57 -10.00 8.68 0.30
CA GLN A 57 -10.00 8.63 -1.15
C GLN A 57 -10.29 7.21 -1.64
N LEU A 58 -11.17 7.09 -2.64
CA LEU A 58 -11.55 5.84 -3.26
C LEU A 58 -10.93 5.78 -4.66
N TRP A 59 -9.83 5.04 -4.80
CA TRP A 59 -9.17 4.88 -6.11
C TRP A 59 -9.73 3.70 -6.90
N GLY A 60 -10.38 2.74 -6.23
CA GLY A 60 -11.01 1.61 -6.92
C GLY A 60 -9.98 0.61 -7.42
N GLN A 61 -9.94 0.34 -8.72
CA GLN A 61 -8.93 -0.54 -9.29
C GLN A 61 -7.70 0.26 -9.72
N MET A 62 -6.51 -0.23 -9.41
CA MET A 62 -5.24 0.33 -9.86
C MET A 62 -4.45 -0.72 -10.64
N LEU A 63 -4.19 -0.45 -11.92
CA LEU A 63 -3.45 -1.32 -12.82
C LEU A 63 -1.92 -1.25 -12.58
N PRO A 64 -1.14 -2.22 -13.07
CA PRO A 64 0.32 -2.14 -13.06
C PRO A 64 0.83 -0.85 -13.70
N GLY A 65 1.65 -0.09 -12.97
CA GLY A 65 2.21 1.19 -13.40
C GLY A 65 1.27 2.39 -13.27
N GLU A 66 0.01 2.17 -12.92
CA GLU A 66 -0.94 3.26 -12.70
C GLU A 66 -0.55 4.08 -11.48
N THR A 67 -0.77 5.39 -11.58
CA THR A 67 -0.35 6.37 -10.58
C THR A 67 -1.53 7.25 -10.21
N ALA A 68 -1.73 7.42 -8.90
CA ALA A 68 -2.70 8.35 -8.35
C ALA A 68 -1.97 9.45 -7.57
N GLU A 69 -2.50 10.66 -7.63
CA GLU A 69 -2.01 11.79 -6.85
C GLU A 69 -2.72 11.85 -5.49
N LEU A 70 -1.96 12.03 -4.42
CA LEU A 70 -2.49 12.21 -3.08
C LEU A 70 -2.44 13.71 -2.71
N CYS A 71 -3.60 14.37 -2.65
CA CYS A 71 -3.67 15.78 -2.22
C CYS A 71 -3.59 15.92 -0.70
N LEU A 72 -2.63 16.73 -0.22
CA LEU A 72 -2.36 16.98 1.20
C LEU A 72 -2.28 18.47 1.55
N CYS A 73 -2.82 19.34 0.70
CA CYS A 73 -2.68 20.80 0.82
C CYS A 73 -3.06 21.39 2.17
N ASP A 74 -4.09 20.82 2.81
CA ASP A 74 -4.66 21.35 4.05
C ASP A 74 -4.09 20.71 5.32
N LEU A 75 -3.00 19.94 5.18
CA LEU A 75 -2.42 19.14 6.26
C LEU A 75 -0.99 19.55 6.57
N ASP A 76 -0.57 19.39 7.82
CA ASP A 76 0.84 19.42 8.21
C ASP A 76 1.46 18.05 7.95
N LEU A 77 2.55 17.99 7.17
CA LEU A 77 3.14 16.72 6.75
C LEU A 77 3.87 16.00 7.90
N GLU A 78 4.33 16.73 8.92
CA GLU A 78 5.02 16.13 10.07
C GLU A 78 4.09 15.23 10.90
N ASP A 79 2.78 15.48 10.83
CA ASP A 79 1.75 14.79 11.60
C ASP A 79 0.80 13.94 10.73
N VAL A 80 1.09 13.79 9.43
CA VAL A 80 0.24 13.01 8.52
C VAL A 80 0.62 11.55 8.52
N VAL A 81 -0.39 10.70 8.69
CA VAL A 81 -0.29 9.28 8.51
C VAL A 81 -1.21 8.83 7.38
N VAL A 82 -0.62 8.20 6.37
CA VAL A 82 -1.34 7.66 5.21
C VAL A 82 -1.50 6.16 5.38
N THR A 83 -2.70 5.65 5.17
CA THR A 83 -2.98 4.21 5.09
C THR A 83 -3.57 3.87 3.75
N ILE A 84 -2.95 2.96 3.00
CA ILE A 84 -3.50 2.41 1.77
C ILE A 84 -3.99 1.00 2.08
N ALA A 85 -5.27 0.73 1.78
CA ALA A 85 -5.87 -0.59 1.86
C ALA A 85 -6.28 -1.06 0.47
N TRP A 86 -6.03 -2.32 0.13
CA TRP A 86 -6.36 -2.89 -1.17
C TRP A 86 -6.60 -4.39 -1.09
N PHE A 87 -7.33 -4.91 -2.08
CA PHE A 87 -7.52 -6.34 -2.27
C PHE A 87 -6.60 -6.85 -3.38
N ARG A 88 -6.07 -8.05 -3.16
CA ARG A 88 -5.39 -8.81 -4.21
C ARG A 88 -6.41 -9.66 -4.97
N PRO A 89 -6.69 -9.39 -6.26
CA PRO A 89 -7.78 -10.05 -6.98
C PRO A 89 -7.65 -11.58 -7.00
N GLU A 90 -6.42 -12.10 -7.10
CA GLU A 90 -6.20 -13.55 -7.20
C GLU A 90 -6.51 -14.31 -5.90
N THR A 91 -6.49 -13.63 -4.76
CA THR A 91 -6.65 -14.27 -3.44
C THR A 91 -7.85 -13.76 -2.66
N GLY A 92 -8.39 -12.60 -3.02
CA GLY A 92 -9.43 -11.92 -2.25
C GLY A 92 -8.96 -11.43 -0.87
N VAL A 93 -7.65 -11.54 -0.56
CA VAL A 93 -7.10 -11.08 0.71
C VAL A 93 -6.92 -9.56 0.67
N GLU A 94 -7.37 -8.91 1.74
CA GLU A 94 -7.14 -7.50 1.99
C GLU A 94 -5.78 -7.28 2.65
N TYR A 95 -5.06 -6.29 2.16
CA TYR A 95 -3.81 -5.82 2.73
C TYR A 95 -3.93 -4.34 3.07
N LEU A 96 -3.16 -3.94 4.07
CA LEU A 96 -2.99 -2.53 4.44
C LEU A 96 -1.51 -2.20 4.57
N TRP A 97 -1.17 -0.98 4.20
CA TRP A 97 0.15 -0.41 4.42
C TRP A 97 -0.01 1.01 4.95
N ARG A 98 0.57 1.26 6.12
CA ARG A 98 0.53 2.54 6.83
C ARG A 98 1.93 3.14 6.89
N PHE A 99 2.06 4.42 6.57
CA PHE A 99 3.33 5.14 6.55
C PHE A 99 3.13 6.63 6.87
N VAL A 100 4.24 7.27 7.24
CA VAL A 100 4.35 8.73 7.39
C VAL A 100 5.09 9.28 6.17
N LEU A 101 4.83 10.55 5.83
CA LEU A 101 5.45 11.23 4.68
C LEU A 101 6.71 12.00 5.05
#